data_AF-A0A9W7TEG7-F1
#
_entry.id   AF-A0A9W7TEG7-F1
#
_cell.length_a   1.000
_cell.length_b   1.000
_cell.length_c   1.000
_cell.angle_alpha   90.00
_cell.angle_beta   90.00
_cell.angle_gamma   90.00
#
_symmetry.space_group_name_H-M   'P 1'
#
loop_
_entity.id
_entity.type
_entity.pdbx_description
1 polymer ?
#
loop_
_entity_poly.entity_id
_entity_poly.type
_entity_poly.pdbx_seq_one_letter_code
_entity_poly.pdbx_strand_id
1 'polypeptide(L)'
;MASQSSNVHHRHYLVGPKCKKTQATLSVHLRRVCMKDATPKVITEVVEKAKANSLEILRSGIVFSYGHLAKIMLDASPIDRMIEELERRHIVVTNIPPAMASASMPSTGMTPQPAIVNRTIEHTFHESDSCLVRHGTAALDDERKNLQRTFQAECSQA
;
A
#
# COMPACT_ATOMS: atom_id res chain seq x y z
N MET A 1 43.90 5.13 10.81
CA MET A 1 42.74 5.21 9.90
C MET A 1 41.70 4.21 10.38
N ALA A 2 40.64 4.70 11.04
CA ALA A 2 39.56 3.83 11.52
C ALA A 2 38.53 3.68 10.39
N SER A 3 38.50 2.49 9.79
CA SER A 3 37.48 2.12 8.82
C SER A 3 36.15 1.98 9.56
N GLN A 4 35.29 3.00 9.46
CA GLN A 4 33.93 2.91 9.95
C GLN A 4 33.18 1.96 9.02
N SER A 5 33.18 0.67 9.36
CA SER A 5 32.24 -0.29 8.80
C SER A 5 30.85 0.20 9.15
N SER A 6 30.21 0.94 8.25
CA SER A 6 28.80 1.28 8.34
C SER A 6 28.02 -0.01 8.17
N ASN A 7 27.83 -0.72 9.29
CA ASN A 7 26.93 -1.86 9.37
C ASN A 7 25.50 -1.31 9.28
N VAL A 8 25.15 -0.86 8.08
CA VAL A 8 23.79 -0.48 7.73
C VAL A 8 23.04 -1.79 7.60
N HIS A 9 22.72 -2.40 8.75
CA HIS A 9 21.74 -3.46 8.79
C HIS A 9 20.50 -2.92 8.10
N HIS A 10 20.07 -3.58 7.02
CA HIS A 10 18.78 -3.28 6.38
C HIS A 10 17.71 -3.39 7.46
N ARG A 11 17.26 -2.24 7.98
CA ARG A 11 16.25 -2.20 9.03
C ARG A 11 14.93 -2.55 8.37
N HIS A 12 14.48 -3.78 8.56
CA HIS A 12 13.12 -4.15 8.19
C HIS A 12 12.16 -3.36 9.07
N TYR A 13 11.42 -2.47 8.43
CA TYR A 13 10.35 -1.71 9.05
C TYR A 13 9.17 -2.66 9.32
N LEU A 14 8.83 -2.86 10.59
CA LEU A 14 7.79 -3.82 11.00
C LEU A 14 6.57 -3.09 11.53
N VAL A 15 5.38 -3.59 11.21
CA VAL A 15 4.12 -2.98 11.65
C VAL A 15 3.74 -3.45 13.05
N GLY A 16 3.41 -2.49 13.93
CA GLY A 16 2.91 -2.80 15.27
C GLY A 16 1.47 -3.32 15.25
N PRO A 17 1.14 -4.39 15.99
CA PRO A 17 -0.18 -5.03 15.92
C PRO A 17 -1.30 -4.16 16.52
N LYS A 18 -1.00 -3.34 17.55
CA LYS A 18 -1.99 -2.47 18.21
C LYS A 18 -2.13 -1.11 17.53
N CYS A 19 -1.02 -0.41 17.33
CA CYS A 19 -1.05 0.92 16.74
C CYS A 19 -1.16 0.91 15.22
N LYS A 20 -0.94 -0.24 14.57
CA LYS A 20 -0.95 -0.42 13.11
C LYS A 20 0.06 0.49 12.37
N LYS A 21 1.02 1.08 13.09
CA LYS A 21 2.07 1.93 12.55
C LYS A 21 3.34 1.14 12.30
N THR A 22 4.02 1.48 11.22
CA THR A 22 5.34 0.96 10.87
C THR A 22 6.42 1.50 11.79
N GLN A 23 7.30 0.64 12.28
CA GLN A 23 8.34 0.97 13.25
C GLN A 23 9.71 0.49 12.78
N ALA A 24 10.71 1.37 12.88
CA ALA A 24 12.11 1.01 12.63
C ALA A 24 12.67 0.07 13.72
N THR A 25 12.12 0.14 14.93
CA THR A 25 12.52 -0.69 16.09
C THR A 25 11.27 -1.19 16.83
N LEU A 26 10.59 -2.17 16.24
CA LEU A 26 9.31 -2.65 16.76
C LEU A 26 9.38 -3.12 18.22
N SER A 27 10.42 -3.88 18.60
CA SER A 27 10.58 -4.38 19.97
C SER A 27 10.61 -3.26 21.03
N VAL A 28 11.29 -2.15 20.74
CA VAL A 28 11.35 -0.97 21.62
C VAL A 28 9.99 -0.29 21.69
N HIS A 29 9.33 -0.12 20.55
CA HIS A 29 8.00 0.48 20.48
C HIS A 29 6.96 -0.34 21.26
N LEU A 30 7.00 -1.67 21.18
CA LEU A 30 6.11 -2.55 21.92
C LEU A 30 6.30 -2.38 23.43
N ARG A 31 7.55 -2.44 23.93
CA ARG A 31 7.85 -2.26 25.35
C ARG A 31 7.45 -0.89 25.90
N ARG A 32 7.60 0.17 25.11
CA ARG A 32 7.43 1.55 25.60
C ARG A 32 6.06 2.15 25.36
N VAL A 33 5.32 1.67 24.34
CA VAL A 33 4.10 2.34 23.87
C VAL A 33 2.93 1.37 23.79
N CYS A 34 3.02 0.35 22.93
CA CYS A 34 1.85 -0.47 22.60
C CYS A 34 1.52 -1.57 23.62
N MET A 35 2.55 -2.15 24.24
CA MET A 35 2.46 -3.37 25.05
C MET A 35 3.32 -3.23 26.30
N LYS A 36 3.14 -2.11 27.04
CA LYS A 36 3.92 -1.79 28.25
C LYS A 36 3.86 -2.89 29.30
N ASP A 37 2.69 -3.49 29.48
CA ASP A 37 2.43 -4.49 30.52
C ASP A 37 2.64 -5.93 30.02
N ALA A 38 3.06 -6.12 28.77
CA ALA A 38 3.30 -7.45 28.22
C ALA A 38 4.66 -8.00 28.65
N THR A 39 4.73 -9.33 28.83
CA THR A 39 5.98 -9.98 29.17
C THR A 39 6.97 -9.93 27.99
N PRO A 40 8.30 -9.97 28.25
CA PRO A 40 9.30 -9.98 27.19
C PRO A 40 9.14 -11.13 26.19
N LYS A 41 8.62 -12.28 26.65
CA LYS A 41 8.33 -13.44 25.79
C LYS A 41 7.26 -13.12 24.76
N VAL A 42 6.13 -12.55 25.19
CA VAL A 42 5.03 -12.14 24.32
C VAL A 42 5.49 -11.08 23.31
N ILE A 43 6.31 -10.11 23.74
CA ILE A 43 6.85 -9.09 22.85
C ILE A 43 7.75 -9.72 21.77
N THR A 44 8.55 -10.71 22.14
CA THR A 44 9.43 -11.43 21.20
C THR A 44 8.61 -12.20 20.17
N GLU A 45 7.59 -12.94 20.61
CA GLU A 45 6.67 -13.66 19.71
C GLU A 45 5.99 -12.72 18.71
N VAL A 46 5.55 -11.54 19.15
CA VAL A 46 4.96 -10.52 18.27
C VAL A 46 5.97 -10.00 17.25
N VAL A 47 7.22 -9.77 17.65
CA VAL A 47 8.27 -9.30 16.74
C VAL A 47 8.61 -10.37 15.70
N GLU A 48 8.75 -11.62 16.11
CA GLU A 48 9.03 -12.73 15.19
C GLU A 48 7.88 -12.95 14.21
N LYS A 49 6.62 -12.86 14.67
CA LYS A 49 5.45 -12.87 13.78
C LYS A 49 5.48 -11.71 12.78
N ALA A 50 5.81 -10.50 13.23
CA ALA A 50 5.89 -9.35 12.34
C ALA A 50 7.00 -9.49 11.28
N LYS A 51 8.14 -10.09 11.64
CA LYS A 51 9.21 -10.43 10.68
C LYS A 51 8.75 -11.48 9.67
N ALA A 52 8.07 -12.54 10.13
CA ALA A 52 7.54 -13.57 9.25
C ALA A 52 6.56 -12.98 8.22
N ASN A 53 5.62 -12.15 8.67
CA ASN A 53 4.68 -11.45 7.79
C ASN A 53 5.41 -10.54 6.78
N SER A 54 6.42 -9.79 7.23
CA SER A 54 7.25 -8.96 6.34
C SER A 54 7.96 -9.80 5.28
N LEU A 55 8.51 -10.94 5.66
CA LEU A 55 9.20 -11.84 4.74
C LEU A 55 8.22 -12.46 3.74
N GLU A 56 7.01 -12.80 4.17
CA GLU A 56 5.95 -13.28 3.30
C GLU A 56 5.58 -12.25 2.25
N ILE A 57 5.34 -10.99 2.62
CA ILE A 57 5.07 -9.90 1.67
C ILE A 57 6.22 -9.76 0.66
N LEU A 58 7.48 -9.82 1.11
CA LEU A 58 8.63 -9.69 0.23
C LEU A 58 8.77 -10.90 -0.72
N ARG A 59 8.34 -12.10 -0.31
CA ARG A 59 8.39 -13.32 -1.13
C ARG A 59 7.25 -13.40 -2.13
N SER A 60 6.02 -13.14 -1.70
CA SER A 60 4.82 -13.24 -2.54
C SER A 60 4.61 -12.00 -3.41
N GLY A 61 5.20 -10.88 -3.01
CA GLY A 61 4.83 -9.56 -3.50
C GLY A 61 3.42 -9.15 -3.07
N ILE A 62 3.05 -7.92 -3.44
CA ILE A 62 1.68 -7.41 -3.31
C ILE A 62 1.06 -7.44 -4.70
N VAL A 63 0.46 -8.58 -5.07
CA VAL A 63 -0.12 -8.79 -6.40
C VAL A 63 -1.58 -9.22 -6.29
N PHE A 64 -2.50 -8.40 -6.77
CA PHE A 64 -3.93 -8.74 -6.81
C PHE A 64 -4.35 -9.16 -8.21
N SER A 65 -5.09 -10.26 -8.30
CA SER A 65 -5.74 -10.66 -9.56
C SER A 65 -7.00 -9.81 -9.75
N TYR A 66 -7.15 -9.23 -10.95
CA TYR A 66 -8.35 -8.47 -11.31
C TYR A 66 -9.63 -9.31 -11.14
N GLY A 67 -9.62 -10.58 -11.57
CA GLY A 67 -10.78 -11.48 -11.42
C GLY A 67 -11.16 -11.71 -9.95
N HIS A 68 -10.18 -11.73 -9.05
CA HIS A 68 -10.43 -11.85 -7.60
C HIS A 68 -11.04 -10.56 -7.05
N LEU A 69 -10.51 -9.39 -7.43
CA LEU A 69 -11.07 -8.10 -7.04
C LEU A 69 -12.50 -7.94 -7.56
N ALA A 70 -12.75 -8.32 -8.81
CA ALA A 70 -14.09 -8.30 -9.41
C ALA A 70 -15.08 -9.18 -8.62
N LYS A 71 -14.66 -10.36 -8.17
CA LYS A 71 -15.50 -11.22 -7.32
C LYS A 71 -15.82 -10.58 -5.97
N ILE A 72 -14.85 -9.92 -5.35
CA ILE A 72 -15.06 -9.18 -4.08
C ILE A 72 -16.08 -8.05 -4.29
N MET A 73 -16.01 -7.33 -5.41
CA MET A 73 -16.94 -6.25 -5.73
C MET A 73 -18.40 -6.71 -5.97
N LEU A 74 -18.62 -7.99 -6.23
CA LEU A 74 -19.97 -8.57 -6.42
C LEU A 74 -20.59 -9.08 -5.10
N ASP A 75 -19.85 -9.07 -3.99
CA ASP A 75 -20.35 -9.49 -2.68
C ASP A 75 -21.34 -8.46 -2.10
N ALA A 76 -22.16 -8.88 -1.12
CA ALA A 76 -23.12 -8.01 -0.44
C ALA A 76 -22.43 -6.93 0.40
N SER A 77 -21.21 -7.20 0.90
CA SER A 77 -20.37 -6.24 1.63
C SER A 77 -18.96 -6.17 1.02
N PRO A 78 -18.81 -5.52 -0.16
CA PRO A 78 -17.57 -5.56 -0.93
C PRO A 78 -16.39 -4.91 -0.21
N ILE A 79 -16.64 -3.91 0.63
CA ILE A 79 -15.60 -3.22 1.41
C ILE A 79 -15.08 -4.11 2.54
N ASP A 80 -15.96 -4.79 3.28
CA ASP A 80 -15.55 -5.68 4.36
C ASP A 80 -14.73 -6.86 3.80
N ARG A 81 -15.19 -7.43 2.69
CA ARG A 81 -14.45 -8.47 1.95
C ARG A 81 -13.09 -8.00 1.44
N MET A 82 -13.00 -6.74 0.98
CA MET A 82 -11.73 -6.16 0.56
C MET A 82 -10.78 -6.02 1.76
N ILE A 83 -11.28 -5.54 2.90
CA ILE A 83 -10.49 -5.39 4.13
C ILE A 83 -9.97 -6.75 4.59
N GLU A 84 -10.82 -7.77 4.62
CA GLU A 84 -10.42 -9.16 4.94
C GLU A 84 -9.28 -9.64 4.02
N GLU A 85 -9.39 -9.42 2.71
CA GLU A 85 -8.39 -9.85 1.74
C GLU A 85 -7.06 -9.08 1.90
N LEU A 86 -7.11 -7.78 2.20
CA LEU A 86 -5.92 -6.97 2.48
C LEU A 86 -5.22 -7.46 3.75
N GLU A 87 -5.97 -7.68 4.83
CA GLU A 87 -5.41 -8.15 6.11
C GLU A 87 -4.86 -9.57 6.01
N ARG A 88 -5.50 -10.44 5.23
CA ARG A 88 -5.02 -11.80 4.92
C ARG A 88 -3.63 -11.78 4.27
N ARG A 89 -3.34 -10.75 3.47
CA ARG A 89 -2.03 -10.53 2.82
C ARG A 89 -1.08 -9.67 3.65
N HIS A 90 -1.38 -9.50 4.93
CA HIS A 90 -0.59 -8.70 5.87
C HIS A 90 -0.50 -7.21 5.51
N ILE A 91 -1.43 -6.71 4.70
CA ILE A 91 -1.59 -5.28 4.42
C ILE A 91 -2.55 -4.71 5.45
N VAL A 92 -2.13 -3.64 6.10
CA VAL A 92 -2.86 -3.06 7.21
C VAL A 92 -3.79 -1.97 6.74
N VAL A 93 -5.08 -2.11 7.05
CA VAL A 93 -6.11 -1.08 6.83
C VAL A 93 -6.31 -0.30 8.13
N THR A 94 -6.38 1.03 8.05
CA THR A 94 -6.60 1.92 9.21
C THR A 94 -7.77 2.86 8.94
N ASN A 95 -8.34 3.43 10.01
CA ASN A 95 -9.48 4.36 9.93
C ASN A 95 -10.73 3.76 9.25
N ILE A 96 -11.00 2.48 9.50
CA ILE A 96 -12.24 1.85 9.05
C ILE A 96 -13.41 2.53 9.77
N PRO A 97 -14.38 3.12 9.06
CA PRO A 97 -15.54 3.73 9.68
C PRO A 97 -16.28 2.67 10.53
N PRO A 98 -16.75 3.02 11.74
CA PRO A 98 -17.69 2.15 12.46
C PRO A 98 -18.83 1.83 11.52
N ALA A 99 -19.14 0.54 11.37
CA ALA A 99 -19.99 -0.04 10.33
C ALA A 99 -20.98 0.95 9.73
N MET A 100 -21.00 1.06 8.40
CA MET A 100 -22.13 1.64 7.68
C MET A 100 -23.34 0.75 7.93
N ALA A 101 -23.91 0.85 9.14
CA ALA A 101 -25.14 0.22 9.52
C ALA A 101 -26.18 0.78 8.57
N SER A 102 -26.44 0.00 7.51
CA SER A 102 -27.61 0.05 6.64
C SER A 102 -28.38 1.36 6.83
N ALA A 103 -27.96 2.40 6.11
CA ALA A 103 -28.82 3.55 5.91
C ALA A 103 -30.03 3.03 5.15
N SER A 104 -31.04 2.56 5.87
CA SER A 104 -32.41 2.50 5.38
C SER A 104 -32.73 3.93 5.01
N MET A 105 -32.56 4.25 3.74
CA MET A 105 -32.99 5.51 3.16
C MET A 105 -34.45 5.71 3.59
N PRO A 106 -34.80 6.77 4.34
CA PRO A 106 -36.19 7.15 4.43
C PRO A 106 -36.59 7.54 3.01
N SER A 107 -37.48 6.75 2.43
CA SER A 107 -38.13 7.02 1.16
C SER A 107 -38.97 8.30 1.34
N THR A 108 -38.36 9.46 1.18
CA THR A 108 -39.08 10.73 1.06
C THR A 108 -39.85 10.69 -0.25
N GLY A 109 -41.17 10.76 -0.13
CA GLY A 109 -42.12 10.66 -1.23
C GLY A 109 -41.80 11.61 -2.38
N MET A 110 -42.10 11.11 -3.58
CA MET A 110 -42.07 11.87 -4.82
C MET A 110 -42.99 13.08 -4.74
N THR A 111 -42.48 14.24 -5.15
CA THR A 111 -43.30 15.31 -5.74
C THR A 111 -42.65 15.69 -7.08
N PRO A 112 -43.36 15.59 -8.22
CA PRO A 112 -42.81 15.87 -9.53
C PRO A 112 -42.84 17.38 -9.80
N GLN A 113 -41.75 17.95 -10.32
CA GLN A 113 -41.82 19.20 -11.08
C GLN A 113 -40.91 19.18 -12.32
N PRO A 114 -41.33 19.86 -13.40
CA PRO A 114 -40.91 19.58 -14.77
C PRO A 114 -39.62 20.29 -15.20
N ALA A 115 -39.01 19.74 -16.23
CA ALA A 115 -37.77 20.16 -16.87
C ALA A 115 -37.89 21.49 -17.65
N ILE A 116 -36.84 22.32 -17.63
CA ILE A 116 -36.43 23.13 -18.80
C ILE A 116 -34.88 23.14 -18.94
N VAL A 117 -34.51 23.02 -20.22
CA VAL A 117 -33.23 22.88 -20.93
C VAL A 117 -32.25 24.08 -20.83
N ASN A 118 -30.95 23.74 -20.78
CA ASN A 118 -29.68 24.42 -21.14
C ASN A 118 -29.48 25.93 -20.95
N ARG A 119 -28.30 26.26 -20.38
CA ARG A 119 -27.32 27.17 -21.02
C ARG A 119 -25.87 26.85 -20.62
N THR A 120 -25.02 27.01 -21.62
CA THR A 120 -23.59 26.71 -21.75
C THR A 120 -22.66 27.65 -20.95
N ILE A 121 -21.68 27.04 -20.27
CA ILE A 121 -20.25 27.37 -19.96
C ILE A 121 -19.84 28.84 -19.71
N GLU A 122 -19.16 29.10 -18.58
CA GLU A 122 -17.81 29.73 -18.42
C GLU A 122 -17.24 29.37 -17.03
N HIS A 123 -16.14 28.60 -16.94
CA HIS A 123 -14.74 29.03 -16.76
C HIS A 123 -14.39 29.61 -15.37
N THR A 124 -13.96 28.76 -14.44
CA THR A 124 -12.90 29.11 -13.47
C THR A 124 -12.18 27.83 -13.02
N PHE A 125 -11.05 27.53 -13.66
CA PHE A 125 -10.12 26.51 -13.22
C PHE A 125 -9.24 27.13 -12.13
N HIS A 126 -9.37 26.66 -10.89
CA HIS A 126 -8.51 27.09 -9.79
C HIS A 126 -7.24 26.23 -9.83
N GLU A 127 -6.19 26.84 -10.35
CA GLU A 127 -4.82 26.33 -10.36
C GLU A 127 -4.28 26.24 -8.92
N SER A 128 -3.82 25.06 -8.49
CA SER A 128 -3.00 24.90 -7.27
C SER A 128 -2.12 23.65 -7.37
N ASP A 129 -0.81 23.90 -7.43
CA ASP A 129 0.34 23.03 -7.13
C ASP A 129 0.65 21.82 -8.02
N SER A 130 1.23 22.13 -9.19
CA SER A 130 2.22 21.27 -9.85
C SER A 130 3.63 21.63 -9.36
N CYS A 131 4.17 20.87 -8.42
CA CYS A 131 5.60 20.82 -8.17
C CYS A 131 6.18 19.42 -8.48
N LEU A 132 7.08 19.42 -9.46
CA LEU A 132 8.26 18.56 -9.56
C LEU A 132 8.10 17.14 -10.15
N VAL A 133 8.02 17.02 -11.48
CA VAL A 133 8.70 15.93 -12.20
C VAL A 133 9.25 16.42 -13.54
N ARG A 134 10.50 16.88 -13.56
CA ARG A 134 11.39 16.77 -14.71
C ARG A 134 12.80 16.54 -14.21
N HIS A 135 13.33 15.35 -14.46
CA HIS A 135 14.66 15.07 -15.02
C HIS A 135 14.88 13.55 -15.02
N GLY A 136 15.13 12.96 -16.20
CA GLY A 136 15.79 11.65 -16.25
C GLY A 136 15.35 10.62 -17.30
N THR A 137 14.81 10.98 -18.47
CA THR A 137 14.48 9.99 -19.53
C THR A 137 15.64 9.65 -20.48
N ALA A 138 16.88 10.07 -20.20
CA ALA A 138 18.01 9.84 -21.13
C ALA A 138 18.92 8.65 -20.77
N ALA A 139 18.82 8.07 -19.56
CA ALA A 139 19.78 7.06 -19.09
C ALA A 139 19.41 5.61 -19.43
N LEU A 140 18.15 5.32 -19.75
CA LEU A 140 17.67 3.94 -19.96
C LEU A 140 17.80 3.44 -21.40
N ASP A 141 18.00 4.33 -22.38
CA ASP A 141 18.18 3.94 -23.78
C ASP A 141 19.62 3.53 -24.13
N ASP A 142 20.61 4.01 -23.37
CA ASP A 142 22.02 3.68 -23.61
C ASP A 142 22.37 2.27 -23.08
N GLU A 143 21.83 1.91 -21.90
CA GLU A 143 22.05 0.59 -21.29
C GLU A 143 21.40 -0.54 -22.10
N ARG A 144 20.23 -0.28 -22.70
CA ARG A 144 19.53 -1.24 -23.56
C ARG A 144 20.26 -1.47 -24.89
N LYS A 145 20.90 -0.45 -25.47
CA LYS A 145 21.74 -0.60 -26.66
C LYS A 145 23.04 -1.33 -26.37
N ASN A 146 23.58 -1.18 -25.15
CA ASN A 146 24.79 -1.87 -24.73
C ASN A 146 24.54 -3.39 -24.55
N LEU A 147 23.46 -3.79 -23.86
CA LEU A 147 23.11 -5.21 -23.73
C LEU A 147 22.86 -5.91 -25.07
N GLN A 148 22.26 -5.20 -26.04
CA GLN A 148 21.97 -5.79 -27.35
C GLN A 148 23.23 -5.96 -28.22
N ARG A 149 24.27 -5.15 -28.00
CA ARG A 149 25.59 -5.32 -28.66
C ARG A 149 26.39 -6.47 -28.05
N THR A 150 26.35 -6.63 -26.73
CA THR A 150 27.04 -7.75 -26.05
C THR A 150 26.47 -9.10 -26.51
N PHE A 151 25.15 -9.20 -26.66
CA PHE A 151 24.51 -10.43 -27.09
C PHE A 151 24.80 -10.82 -28.55
N GLN A 152 25.01 -9.85 -29.45
CA GLN A 152 25.41 -10.12 -30.84
C GLN A 152 26.89 -10.51 -30.98
N ALA A 153 27.76 -10.05 -30.07
CA ALA A 153 29.18 -10.41 -30.07
C ALA A 153 29.41 -11.86 -29.63
N GLU A 154 28.62 -12.37 -28.68
CA GLU A 154 28.72 -13.75 -28.20
C GLU A 154 28.19 -14.78 -29.22
N CYS A 155 27.16 -14.42 -30.00
CA CYS A 155 26.62 -15.30 -31.04
C CYS A 155 27.52 -15.47 -32.29
N SER A 156 28.54 -14.62 -32.47
CA SER A 156 29.45 -14.69 -33.64
C SER A 156 30.76 -15.45 -33.37
N GLN A 157 30.92 -16.02 -32.17
CA GLN A 157 32.09 -16.83 -31.80
C GLN A 157 31.73 -18.30 -31.46
N ALA A 158 30.50 -18.73 -31.75
CA ALA A 158 30.04 -20.11 -31.65
C ALA A 158 29.95 -20.77 -33.04
#